data_AF-W2G9F7-F1
#
_entry.id   AF-W2G9F7-F1
#
_cell.length_a   1.000
_cell.length_b   1.000
_cell.length_c   1.000
_cell.angle_alpha   90.00
_cell.angle_beta   90.00
_cell.angle_gamma   90.00
#
_symmetry.space_group_name_H-M   'P 1'
#
loop_
_entity.id
_entity.type
_entity.pdbx_description
1 polymer ?
#
loop_
_entity_poly.entity_id
_entity_poly.type
_entity_poly.pdbx_seq_one_letter_code
_entity_poly.pdbx_strand_id
1 'polypeptide(L)'
;LGICASGSYVISAAKIDSRIKAVATSSMIDMGAANRNGPGNSQTIDQRKEIIDQMSQQRSIEAAGGEVQYTSGTVHELTPDTPDFQREFFDFYRTVRGEYTPPGSWPNVTTHPTLTSAARFMNFYPLNDIDSISPRPLLFVAGDQAFSREYSEAAYAGAAEPKELYWVAGAGHVDLYDRVGLIPFDKLTEFFTVSLTVNSTQSN
;
A
#
# COMPACT_ATOMS: atom_id res chain seq x y z
N LEU A 1 -1.21 0.28 -12.40
CA LEU A 1 -0.09 0.58 -11.50
C LEU A 1 -0.64 0.99 -10.15
N GLY A 2 -0.20 0.37 -9.06
CA GLY A 2 -0.57 0.75 -7.69
C GLY A 2 0.66 1.10 -6.85
N ILE A 3 0.69 2.29 -6.26
CA ILE A 3 1.80 2.79 -5.44
C ILE A 3 1.41 2.67 -3.96
N CYS A 4 2.32 2.16 -3.12
CA CYS A 4 2.07 2.01 -1.68
C CYS A 4 0.81 1.20 -1.37
N ALA A 5 -0.09 1.74 -0.55
CA ALA A 5 -1.40 1.17 -0.22
C ALA A 5 -2.17 0.75 -1.48
N SER A 6 -2.09 1.55 -2.56
CA SER A 6 -2.76 1.27 -3.82
C SER A 6 -2.23 0.03 -4.53
N GLY A 7 -1.04 -0.46 -4.19
CA GLY A 7 -0.53 -1.75 -4.64
C GLY A 7 -1.46 -2.90 -4.24
N SER A 8 -1.92 -2.91 -2.98
CA SER A 8 -2.88 -3.91 -2.52
C SER A 8 -4.28 -3.73 -3.10
N TYR A 9 -4.71 -2.49 -3.33
CA TYR A 9 -6.00 -2.20 -3.96
C TYR A 9 -6.05 -2.64 -5.42
N VAL A 10 -4.99 -2.37 -6.20
CA VAL A 10 -4.95 -2.78 -7.61
C VAL A 10 -4.89 -4.30 -7.76
N ILE A 11 -4.17 -5.00 -6.87
CA ILE A 11 -4.18 -6.47 -6.82
C ILE A 11 -5.60 -6.97 -6.52
N SER A 12 -6.25 -6.42 -5.49
CA SER A 12 -7.62 -6.80 -5.14
C SER A 12 -8.60 -6.56 -6.28
N ALA A 13 -8.47 -5.44 -7.00
CA ALA A 13 -9.30 -5.13 -8.16
C ALA A 13 -9.04 -6.12 -9.31
N ALA A 14 -7.78 -6.42 -9.60
CA ALA A 14 -7.41 -7.30 -10.70
C ALA A 14 -7.94 -8.73 -10.53
N LYS A 15 -8.08 -9.24 -9.30
CA LYS A 15 -8.67 -10.58 -9.07
C LYS A 15 -10.08 -10.72 -9.65
N ILE A 16 -10.89 -9.65 -9.65
CA ILE A 16 -12.30 -9.70 -10.07
C ILE A 16 -12.60 -8.87 -11.32
N ASP A 17 -11.74 -7.94 -11.70
CA ASP A 17 -11.90 -7.11 -12.89
C ASP A 17 -11.02 -7.64 -14.03
N SER A 18 -11.63 -8.44 -14.91
CA SER A 18 -10.97 -9.03 -16.07
C SER A 18 -10.59 -8.03 -17.16
N ARG A 19 -11.02 -6.76 -17.04
CA ARG A 19 -10.60 -5.66 -17.94
C ARG A 19 -9.18 -5.20 -17.61
N ILE A 20 -8.73 -5.37 -16.37
CA ILE A 20 -7.33 -5.12 -15.99
C ILE A 20 -6.48 -6.23 -16.61
N LYS A 21 -5.66 -5.86 -17.61
CA LYS A 21 -4.87 -6.81 -18.42
C LYS A 21 -3.46 -7.06 -17.91
N ALA A 22 -2.91 -6.12 -17.15
CA ALA A 22 -1.57 -6.19 -16.56
C ALA A 22 -1.54 -5.35 -15.28
N VAL A 23 -0.81 -5.80 -14.28
CA VAL A 23 -0.71 -5.11 -12.98
C VAL A 23 0.76 -4.91 -12.63
N ALA A 24 1.13 -3.67 -12.36
CA ALA A 24 2.38 -3.35 -11.71
C ALA A 24 2.11 -2.71 -10.35
N THR A 25 2.98 -2.94 -9.38
CA THR A 25 3.01 -2.20 -8.11
C THR A 25 4.38 -1.54 -7.90
N SER A 26 4.40 -0.45 -7.11
CA SER A 26 5.64 0.23 -6.68
C SER A 26 5.58 0.51 -5.19
N SER A 27 6.59 0.04 -4.44
CA SER A 27 6.65 0.15 -2.98
C SER A 27 5.36 -0.32 -2.31
N MET A 28 4.78 -1.44 -2.73
CA MET A 28 3.43 -1.80 -2.26
C MET A 28 3.36 -2.07 -0.76
N ILE A 29 2.20 -1.76 -0.17
CA ILE A 29 1.81 -2.17 1.17
C ILE A 29 0.52 -2.98 1.08
N ASP A 30 0.50 -4.17 1.68
CA ASP A 30 -0.76 -4.85 2.01
C ASP A 30 -1.41 -4.15 3.19
N MET A 31 -2.36 -3.26 2.90
CA MET A 31 -3.06 -2.48 3.93
C MET A 31 -3.82 -3.36 4.91
N GLY A 32 -4.25 -4.55 4.49
CA GLY A 32 -4.87 -5.52 5.39
C GLY A 32 -3.85 -6.08 6.38
N ALA A 33 -2.74 -6.62 5.88
CA ALA A 33 -1.69 -7.18 6.73
C ALA A 33 -1.09 -6.11 7.65
N ALA A 34 -0.81 -4.92 7.14
CA ALA A 34 -0.29 -3.79 7.92
C ALA A 34 -1.21 -3.41 9.09
N ASN A 35 -2.53 -3.38 8.89
CA ASN A 35 -3.48 -3.08 9.97
C ASN A 35 -3.65 -4.24 10.97
N ARG A 36 -3.59 -5.49 10.49
CA ARG A 36 -3.78 -6.67 11.35
C ARG A 36 -2.55 -7.00 12.19
N ASN A 37 -1.37 -6.85 11.60
CA ASN A 37 -0.11 -7.38 12.15
C ASN A 37 0.91 -6.29 12.44
N GLY A 38 0.69 -5.05 11.98
CA GLY A 38 1.72 -4.00 12.02
C GLY A 38 2.87 -4.29 11.04
N PRO A 39 3.72 -3.29 10.75
CA PRO A 39 4.97 -3.50 10.01
C PRO A 39 5.86 -4.53 10.71
N GLY A 40 6.42 -5.49 9.97
CA GLY A 40 7.29 -6.52 10.55
C GLY A 40 6.60 -7.43 11.58
N ASN A 41 5.28 -7.57 11.52
CA ASN A 41 4.46 -8.35 12.47
C ASN A 41 4.59 -7.86 13.93
N SER A 42 4.73 -6.55 14.15
CA SER A 42 4.90 -5.96 15.48
C SER A 42 3.65 -6.00 16.38
N GLN A 43 2.46 -6.30 15.84
CA GLN A 43 1.20 -6.27 16.56
C GLN A 43 0.74 -7.67 16.97
N THR A 44 0.37 -7.82 18.24
CA THR A 44 -0.18 -9.08 18.78
C THR A 44 -1.68 -9.23 18.47
N ILE A 45 -2.19 -10.45 18.61
CA ILE A 45 -3.62 -10.73 18.45
C ILE A 45 -4.47 -9.96 19.46
N ASP A 46 -3.99 -9.80 20.70
CA ASP A 46 -4.76 -9.11 21.73
C ASP A 46 -4.80 -7.60 21.49
N GLN A 47 -3.68 -7.00 21.04
CA GLN A 47 -3.67 -5.61 20.56
C GLN A 47 -4.62 -5.43 19.37
N ARG A 48 -4.63 -6.39 18.43
CA ARG A 48 -5.58 -6.36 17.30
C ARG A 48 -7.03 -6.42 17.77
N LYS A 49 -7.37 -7.26 18.76
CA LYS A 49 -8.74 -7.34 19.32
C LYS A 49 -9.14 -6.03 19.99
N GLU A 50 -8.22 -5.38 20.70
CA GLU A 50 -8.46 -4.08 21.31
C GLU A 50 -8.76 -3.01 20.26
N ILE A 51 -7.98 -2.95 19.17
CA ILE A 51 -8.24 -2.04 18.05
C ILE A 51 -9.62 -2.34 17.42
N ILE A 52 -9.98 -3.61 17.29
CA ILE A 52 -11.30 -4.03 16.76
C ILE A 52 -12.45 -3.56 17.67
N ASP A 53 -12.29 -3.63 18.98
CA ASP A 53 -13.29 -3.12 19.94
C ASP A 53 -13.41 -1.59 19.85
N GLN A 54 -12.28 -0.87 19.91
CA GLN A 54 -12.23 0.58 19.78
C GLN A 54 -12.89 1.10 18.49
N MET A 55 -12.55 0.52 17.34
CA MET A 55 -13.16 0.93 16.07
C MET A 55 -14.65 0.60 15.99
N SER A 56 -15.10 -0.48 16.65
CA SER A 56 -16.52 -0.87 16.67
C SER A 56 -17.34 0.09 17.52
N GLN A 57 -16.82 0.48 18.68
CA GLN A 57 -17.45 1.50 19.53
C GLN A 57 -17.48 2.87 18.84
N GLN A 58 -16.39 3.25 18.17
CA GLN A 58 -16.31 4.52 17.46
C GLN A 58 -17.36 4.64 16.36
N ARG A 59 -17.72 3.54 15.67
CA ARG A 59 -18.83 3.55 14.70
C ARG A 59 -20.17 3.92 15.34
N SER A 60 -20.44 3.44 16.55
CA SER A 60 -21.66 3.78 17.29
C SER A 60 -21.65 5.25 17.73
N ILE A 61 -20.50 5.78 18.15
CA ILE A 61 -20.32 7.19 18.51
C ILE A 61 -20.60 8.09 17.31
N GLU A 62 -19.97 7.82 16.17
CA GLU A 62 -20.17 8.58 14.94
C GLU A 62 -21.63 8.51 14.46
N ALA A 63 -22.27 7.33 14.54
CA ALA A 63 -23.68 7.16 14.18
C ALA A 63 -24.64 7.97 15.08
N ALA A 64 -24.27 8.22 16.34
CA ALA A 64 -25.02 9.04 17.28
C ALA A 64 -24.74 10.56 17.12
N GLY A 65 -23.93 10.96 16.15
CA GLY A 65 -23.53 12.36 15.92
C GLY A 65 -22.32 12.82 16.74
N GLY A 66 -21.56 11.88 17.32
CA GLY A 66 -20.30 12.17 18.00
C GLY A 66 -19.16 12.50 17.03
N GLU A 67 -18.03 12.94 17.58
CA GLU A 67 -16.85 13.35 16.80
C GLU A 67 -16.17 12.17 16.09
N VAL A 68 -15.67 12.44 14.88
CA VAL A 68 -14.85 11.50 14.12
C VAL A 68 -13.46 11.41 14.75
N GLN A 69 -13.02 10.18 15.01
CA GLN A 69 -11.67 9.89 15.46
C GLN A 69 -10.83 9.40 14.28
N TYR A 70 -9.52 9.61 14.36
CA TYR A 70 -8.56 9.24 13.32
C TYR A 70 -7.55 8.22 13.86
N THR A 71 -7.01 7.39 12.97
CA THR A 71 -5.91 6.49 13.34
C THR A 71 -4.59 7.25 13.41
N SER A 72 -3.54 6.55 13.83
CA SER A 72 -2.18 7.00 13.52
C SER A 72 -1.95 7.07 12.00
N GLY A 73 -0.97 7.89 11.63
CA GLY A 73 -0.51 8.13 10.26
C GLY A 73 0.98 8.42 10.31
N THR A 74 1.48 9.28 9.44
CA THR A 74 2.83 9.83 9.57
C THR A 74 2.92 10.73 10.80
N VAL A 75 3.94 10.50 11.64
CA VAL A 75 4.20 11.34 12.82
C VAL A 75 4.28 12.84 12.46
N HIS A 76 3.91 13.71 13.40
CA HIS A 76 3.96 15.16 13.20
C HIS A 76 5.28 15.79 13.62
N GLU A 77 6.07 15.08 14.42
CA GLU A 77 7.36 15.52 14.93
C GLU A 77 8.32 14.33 15.00
N LEU A 78 9.61 14.59 14.82
CA LEU A 78 10.65 13.58 14.95
C LEU A 78 11.24 13.62 16.36
N THR A 79 11.30 12.48 17.00
CA THR A 79 12.01 12.24 18.26
C THR A 79 13.24 11.36 18.02
N PRO A 80 14.18 11.25 18.99
CA PRO A 80 15.28 10.28 18.90
C PRO A 80 14.79 8.83 18.73
N ASP A 81 13.62 8.49 19.27
CA ASP A 81 13.07 7.13 19.23
C ASP A 81 12.15 6.87 18.01
N THR A 82 11.98 7.86 17.12
CA THR A 82 11.14 7.68 15.92
C THR A 82 11.73 6.58 15.02
N PRO A 83 10.96 5.53 14.65
CA PRO A 83 11.44 4.48 13.76
C PRO A 83 11.82 5.02 12.37
N ASP A 84 12.80 4.39 11.72
CA ASP A 84 13.34 4.87 10.44
C ASP A 84 12.27 5.00 9.36
N PHE A 85 11.33 4.05 9.27
CA PHE A 85 10.22 4.15 8.30
C PHE A 85 9.30 5.36 8.56
N GLN A 86 9.12 5.77 9.82
CA GLN A 86 8.37 6.97 10.16
C GLN A 86 9.17 8.24 9.83
N ARG A 87 10.50 8.22 9.98
CA ARG A 87 11.37 9.32 9.52
C ARG A 87 11.28 9.49 8.01
N GLU A 88 11.30 8.38 7.28
CA GLU A 88 11.14 8.36 5.83
C GLU A 88 9.78 8.93 5.41
N PHE A 89 8.69 8.50 6.04
CA PHE A 89 7.37 9.08 5.78
C PHE A 89 7.26 10.54 6.17
N PHE A 90 7.86 10.95 7.30
CA PHE A 90 7.89 12.34 7.73
C PHE A 90 8.59 13.21 6.68
N ASP A 91 9.77 12.80 6.20
CA ASP A 91 10.52 13.53 5.19
C ASP A 91 9.68 13.80 3.93
N PHE A 92 8.82 12.85 3.52
CA PHE A 92 7.91 13.05 2.40
C PHE A 92 6.65 13.86 2.75
N TYR A 93 5.86 13.41 3.73
CA TYR A 93 4.50 13.94 3.99
C TYR A 93 4.44 15.17 4.91
N ARG A 94 5.54 15.52 5.57
CA ARG A 94 5.61 16.61 6.57
C ARG A 94 6.62 17.70 6.19
N THR A 95 7.18 17.64 4.99
CA THR A 95 8.08 18.66 4.46
C THR A 95 7.64 19.08 3.05
N VAL A 96 8.24 20.15 2.55
CA VAL A 96 8.04 20.66 1.18
C VAL A 96 8.32 19.62 0.07
N ARG A 97 8.95 18.47 0.40
CA ARG A 97 9.20 17.36 -0.54
C ARG A 97 7.88 16.80 -1.11
N GLY A 98 6.87 16.58 -0.26
CA GLY A 98 5.63 15.91 -0.65
C GLY A 98 4.40 16.32 0.16
N GLU A 99 4.50 17.33 1.02
CA GLU A 99 3.35 17.82 1.77
C GLU A 99 2.24 18.33 0.85
N TYR A 100 1.01 17.93 1.16
CA TYR A 100 -0.18 18.42 0.48
C TYR A 100 -1.39 18.28 1.39
N THR A 101 -2.10 19.39 1.60
CA THR A 101 -3.40 19.38 2.29
C THR A 101 -4.51 19.66 1.26
N PRO A 102 -5.36 18.67 0.96
CA PRO A 102 -6.48 18.88 0.05
C PRO A 102 -7.44 19.96 0.57
N PRO A 103 -8.10 20.74 -0.31
CA PRO A 103 -9.18 21.63 0.08
C PRO A 103 -10.26 20.90 0.89
N GLY A 104 -10.66 21.46 2.03
CA GLY A 104 -11.63 20.85 2.95
C GLY A 104 -11.04 19.82 3.93
N SER A 105 -9.71 19.68 3.98
CA SER A 105 -8.99 18.89 4.98
C SER A 105 -8.06 19.78 5.82
N TRP A 106 -7.43 19.20 6.84
CA TRP A 106 -6.54 19.89 7.76
C TRP A 106 -5.16 19.24 7.76
N PRO A 107 -4.06 20.00 7.88
CA PRO A 107 -2.71 19.44 7.86
C PRO A 107 -2.50 18.35 8.93
N ASN A 108 -3.10 18.51 10.11
CA ASN A 108 -3.01 17.58 11.24
C ASN A 108 -3.76 16.25 11.04
N VAL A 109 -4.52 16.08 9.96
CA VAL A 109 -5.21 14.81 9.63
C VAL A 109 -4.77 14.24 8.28
N THR A 110 -3.85 14.89 7.57
CA THR A 110 -3.25 14.33 6.35
C THR A 110 -2.49 13.05 6.70
N THR A 111 -2.68 11.97 5.92
CA THR A 111 -2.18 10.60 6.19
C THR A 111 -2.85 9.86 7.36
N HIS A 112 -3.80 10.49 8.06
CA HIS A 112 -4.55 9.87 9.15
C HIS A 112 -5.94 9.45 8.64
N PRO A 113 -6.15 8.17 8.25
CA PRO A 113 -7.49 7.70 7.93
C PRO A 113 -8.39 7.72 9.18
N THR A 114 -9.72 7.72 8.99
CA THR A 114 -10.64 7.67 10.14
C THR A 114 -10.49 6.33 10.88
N LEU A 115 -10.66 6.33 12.20
CA LEU A 115 -10.61 5.11 13.00
C LEU A 115 -11.63 4.07 12.51
N THR A 116 -12.80 4.53 12.08
CA THR A 116 -13.84 3.66 11.52
C THR A 116 -13.49 3.05 10.17
N SER A 117 -12.57 3.65 9.40
CA SER A 117 -12.08 3.06 8.16
C SER A 117 -11.11 1.89 8.39
N ALA A 118 -10.43 1.84 9.56
CA ALA A 118 -9.55 0.73 9.94
C ALA A 118 -10.29 -0.62 9.96
N ALA A 119 -11.60 -0.61 10.29
CA ALA A 119 -12.45 -1.79 10.23
C ALA A 119 -12.49 -2.45 8.85
N ARG A 120 -12.41 -1.65 7.78
CA ARG A 120 -12.38 -2.17 6.40
C ARG A 120 -11.07 -2.89 6.13
N PHE A 121 -9.95 -2.35 6.61
CA PHE A 121 -8.63 -2.99 6.44
C PHE A 121 -8.49 -4.27 7.27
N MET A 122 -9.07 -4.32 8.48
CA MET A 122 -9.05 -5.52 9.31
C MET A 122 -9.61 -6.76 8.61
N ASN A 123 -10.59 -6.59 7.71
CA ASN A 123 -11.17 -7.65 6.90
C ASN A 123 -10.75 -7.62 5.42
N PHE A 124 -9.72 -6.85 5.08
CA PHE A 124 -9.23 -6.74 3.69
C PHE A 124 -8.08 -7.73 3.47
N TYR A 125 -8.29 -8.76 2.64
CA TYR A 125 -7.27 -9.77 2.33
C TYR A 125 -6.92 -9.71 0.83
N PRO A 126 -6.13 -8.70 0.42
CA PRO A 126 -5.88 -8.43 -1.00
C PRO A 126 -5.10 -9.55 -1.67
N LEU A 127 -4.20 -10.22 -0.95
CA LEU A 127 -3.35 -11.26 -1.49
C LEU A 127 -3.98 -12.66 -1.49
N ASN A 128 -5.11 -12.88 -0.81
CA ASN A 128 -5.83 -14.15 -0.92
C ASN A 128 -6.25 -14.37 -2.37
N ASP A 129 -6.04 -15.58 -2.90
CA ASP A 129 -6.37 -15.93 -4.28
C ASP A 129 -5.68 -15.03 -5.34
N ILE A 130 -4.53 -14.41 -5.01
CA ILE A 130 -3.78 -13.57 -5.97
C ILE A 130 -3.35 -14.36 -7.22
N ASP A 131 -3.18 -15.67 -7.11
CA ASP A 131 -2.91 -16.60 -8.21
C ASP A 131 -4.01 -16.59 -9.28
N SER A 132 -5.27 -16.28 -8.92
CA SER A 132 -6.39 -16.12 -9.86
C SER A 132 -6.22 -14.95 -10.85
N ILE A 133 -5.22 -14.08 -10.66
CA ILE A 133 -4.88 -13.05 -11.64
C ILE A 133 -4.30 -13.65 -12.91
N SER A 134 -3.56 -14.76 -12.80
CA SER A 134 -3.02 -15.51 -13.93
C SER A 134 -4.13 -15.86 -14.94
N PRO A 135 -3.85 -15.82 -16.26
CA PRO A 135 -2.55 -15.65 -16.93
C PRO A 135 -2.12 -14.18 -17.14
N ARG A 136 -2.75 -13.21 -16.47
CA ARG A 136 -2.39 -11.79 -16.64
C ARG A 136 -1.10 -11.46 -15.88
N PRO A 137 -0.18 -10.71 -16.48
CA PRO A 137 1.13 -10.47 -15.91
C PRO A 137 1.11 -9.53 -14.69
N LEU A 138 1.97 -9.87 -13.73
CA LEU A 138 2.20 -9.14 -12.49
C LEU A 138 3.67 -8.68 -12.39
N LEU A 139 3.89 -7.40 -12.11
CA LEU A 139 5.21 -6.83 -11.79
C LEU A 139 5.18 -6.17 -10.42
N PHE A 140 6.07 -6.57 -9.53
CA PHE A 140 6.23 -5.96 -8.21
C PHE A 140 7.55 -5.19 -8.17
N VAL A 141 7.50 -3.87 -8.07
CA VAL A 141 8.69 -3.02 -7.92
C VAL A 141 8.84 -2.62 -6.46
N ALA A 142 10.00 -2.84 -5.88
CA ALA A 142 10.29 -2.46 -4.50
C ALA A 142 11.74 -1.99 -4.33
N GLY A 143 11.96 -0.98 -3.48
CA GLY A 143 13.30 -0.65 -3.00
C GLY A 143 13.84 -1.74 -2.08
N ASP A 144 15.12 -2.11 -2.23
CA ASP A 144 15.70 -3.19 -1.43
C ASP A 144 15.96 -2.82 0.04
N GLN A 145 16.00 -1.51 0.36
CA GLN A 145 16.07 -0.95 1.71
C GLN A 145 14.70 -0.60 2.28
N ALA A 146 13.62 -0.77 1.51
CA ALA A 146 12.28 -0.39 1.96
C ALA A 146 11.79 -1.33 3.08
N PHE A 147 11.26 -0.76 4.17
CA PHE A 147 10.62 -1.54 5.23
C PHE A 147 9.43 -2.37 4.71
N SER A 148 8.75 -1.87 3.68
CA SER A 148 7.57 -2.49 3.07
C SER A 148 7.89 -3.63 2.10
N ARG A 149 9.17 -3.97 1.90
CA ARG A 149 9.60 -4.99 0.95
C ARG A 149 8.93 -6.35 1.19
N GLU A 150 8.64 -6.66 2.46
CA GLU A 150 7.95 -7.88 2.90
C GLU A 150 6.60 -8.08 2.19
N TYR A 151 5.88 -7.00 1.86
CA TYR A 151 4.59 -7.09 1.18
C TYR A 151 4.73 -7.44 -0.30
N SER A 152 5.81 -6.97 -0.95
CA SER A 152 6.11 -7.32 -2.34
C SER A 152 6.57 -8.77 -2.44
N GLU A 153 7.39 -9.23 -1.48
CA GLU A 153 7.80 -10.63 -1.36
C GLU A 153 6.60 -11.56 -1.15
N ALA A 154 5.69 -11.21 -0.22
CA ALA A 154 4.48 -11.98 0.03
C ALA A 154 3.56 -12.05 -1.20
N ALA A 155 3.37 -10.92 -1.89
CA ALA A 155 2.57 -10.88 -3.12
C ALA A 155 3.20 -11.72 -4.24
N TYR A 156 4.52 -11.61 -4.44
CA TYR A 156 5.24 -12.43 -5.41
C TYR A 156 5.18 -13.92 -5.08
N ALA A 157 5.34 -14.30 -3.82
CA ALA A 157 5.26 -15.69 -3.38
C ALA A 157 3.87 -16.29 -3.64
N GLY A 158 2.80 -15.52 -3.38
CA GLY A 158 1.41 -15.96 -3.57
C GLY A 158 0.94 -15.97 -5.03
N ALA A 159 1.50 -15.12 -5.91
CA ALA A 159 1.07 -15.00 -7.30
C ALA A 159 1.44 -16.24 -8.14
N ALA A 160 0.66 -16.53 -9.17
CA ALA A 160 1.02 -17.48 -10.23
C ALA A 160 1.72 -16.77 -11.41
N GLU A 161 2.40 -17.53 -12.26
CA GLU A 161 3.03 -16.99 -13.47
C GLU A 161 1.99 -16.44 -14.47
N PRO A 162 2.32 -15.43 -15.29
CA PRO A 162 3.62 -14.73 -15.36
C PRO A 162 3.78 -13.65 -14.28
N LYS A 163 4.86 -13.69 -13.51
CA LYS A 163 5.16 -12.72 -12.44
C LYS A 163 6.63 -12.33 -12.37
N GLU A 164 6.89 -11.12 -11.90
CA GLU A 164 8.26 -10.64 -11.68
C GLU A 164 8.34 -9.78 -10.40
N LEU A 165 9.42 -9.94 -9.63
CA LEU A 165 9.80 -9.07 -8.52
C LEU A 165 11.09 -8.34 -8.90
N TYR A 166 11.01 -7.02 -8.99
CA TYR A 166 12.10 -6.14 -9.41
C TYR A 166 12.57 -5.28 -8.23
N TRP A 167 13.84 -5.46 -7.85
CA TRP A 167 14.48 -4.71 -6.78
C TRP A 167 15.18 -3.45 -7.30
N VAL A 168 14.86 -2.29 -6.73
CA VAL A 168 15.59 -1.04 -6.94
C VAL A 168 16.68 -0.94 -5.87
N ALA A 169 17.93 -1.14 -6.29
CA ALA A 169 19.07 -1.17 -5.38
C ALA A 169 19.27 0.16 -4.64
N GLY A 170 19.41 0.09 -3.32
CA GLY A 170 19.65 1.24 -2.44
C GLY A 170 18.43 2.13 -2.17
N ALA A 171 17.26 1.84 -2.75
CA ALA A 171 16.07 2.68 -2.57
C ALA A 171 15.26 2.29 -1.33
N GLY A 172 14.75 3.32 -0.63
CA GLY A 172 13.73 3.19 0.42
C GLY A 172 12.31 3.04 -0.13
N HIS A 173 11.32 3.14 0.77
CA HIS A 173 9.90 3.08 0.41
C HIS A 173 9.43 4.31 -0.38
N VAL A 174 9.63 5.52 0.18
CA VAL A 174 9.13 6.78 -0.42
C VAL A 174 10.05 7.27 -1.53
N ASP A 175 11.29 6.75 -1.63
CA ASP A 175 12.18 7.08 -2.73
C ASP A 175 11.57 6.78 -4.10
N LEU A 176 10.74 5.74 -4.20
CA LEU A 176 10.03 5.40 -5.44
C LEU A 176 8.76 6.24 -5.68
N TYR A 177 8.50 7.28 -4.88
CA TYR A 177 7.37 8.20 -5.11
C TYR A 177 7.76 9.38 -6.00
N ASP A 178 8.93 9.97 -5.76
CA ASP A 178 9.31 11.26 -6.32
C ASP A 178 10.75 11.32 -6.86
N ARG A 179 11.67 10.45 -6.40
CA ARG A 179 13.06 10.45 -6.89
C ARG A 179 13.14 9.80 -8.27
N VAL A 180 12.91 10.60 -9.31
CA VAL A 180 12.85 10.13 -10.71
C VAL A 180 14.08 9.38 -11.20
N GLY A 181 15.26 9.59 -10.58
CA GLY A 181 16.48 8.83 -10.88
C GLY A 181 16.51 7.41 -10.30
N LEU A 182 15.63 7.09 -9.34
CA LEU A 182 15.49 5.76 -8.73
C LEU A 182 14.26 5.03 -9.26
N ILE A 183 13.20 5.74 -9.64
CA ILE A 183 11.99 5.12 -10.19
C ILE A 183 12.33 4.42 -11.52
N PRO A 184 12.10 3.11 -11.66
CA PRO A 184 12.48 2.36 -12.86
C PRO A 184 11.43 2.53 -13.97
N PHE A 185 11.30 3.75 -14.50
CA PHE A 185 10.32 4.08 -15.54
C PHE A 185 10.50 3.24 -16.80
N ASP A 186 11.73 2.94 -17.20
CA ASP A 186 12.01 2.10 -18.37
C ASP A 186 11.43 0.68 -18.18
N LYS A 187 11.66 0.08 -17.01
CA LYS A 187 11.11 -1.25 -16.67
C LYS A 187 9.59 -1.26 -16.67
N LEU A 188 8.96 -0.24 -16.07
CA LEU A 188 7.50 -0.10 -16.05
C LEU A 188 6.94 0.09 -17.47
N THR A 189 7.60 0.91 -18.27
CA THR A 189 7.22 1.20 -19.67
C THR A 189 7.31 -0.06 -20.52
N GLU A 190 8.42 -0.80 -20.44
CA GLU A 190 8.63 -2.07 -21.11
C GLU A 190 7.53 -3.08 -20.72
N PHE A 191 7.32 -3.27 -19.41
CA PHE A 191 6.31 -4.19 -18.89
C PHE A 191 4.92 -3.91 -19.45
N PHE A 192 4.45 -2.66 -19.39
CA PHE A 192 3.13 -2.32 -19.90
C PHE A 192 3.04 -2.36 -21.42
N THR A 193 4.10 -1.96 -22.14
CA THR A 193 4.13 -2.03 -23.61
C THR A 193 3.96 -3.47 -24.08
N VAL A 194 4.73 -4.41 -23.52
CA VAL A 194 4.63 -5.84 -23.86
C VAL A 194 3.26 -6.39 -23.43
N SER A 195 2.87 -6.18 -22.18
CA SER A 195 1.69 -6.83 -21.58
C SER A 195 0.36 -6.34 -22.14
N LEU A 196 0.28 -5.08 -22.59
CA LEU A 196 -0.94 -4.51 -23.17
C LEU A 196 -1.04 -4.75 -24.67
N THR A 197 0.07 -5.02 -25.36
CA THR A 197 0.08 -5.34 -26.79
C THR A 197 -0.26 -6.81 -27.04
N VAL A 198 0.34 -7.74 -26.27
CA VAL A 198 0.16 -9.20 -26.45
C VAL A 198 -1.29 -9.66 -26.20
N ASN A 199 -2.03 -8.97 -25.32
CA ASN A 199 -3.42 -9.32 -25.02
C ASN A 199 -4.44 -8.88 -26.09
N SER A 200 -4.03 -8.04 -27.05
CA SER A 200 -4.89 -7.60 -28.15
C SER A 200 -5.05 -8.69 -29.24
N THR A 201 -4.07 -9.58 -29.38
CA THR A 201 -4.07 -10.65 -30.39
C THR A 201 -4.80 -11.93 -29.97
N GLN A 202 -5.12 -12.11 -28.68
CA GLN A 202 -5.94 -13.26 -28.21
C GLN A 202 -7.45 -12.96 -28.12
N SER A 203 -7.86 -11.72 -28.46
CA SER A 203 -9.25 -11.27 -28.34
C SER A 203 -10.04 -11.26 -29.67
N ASN A 204 -9.51 -11.89 -30.73
CA ASN A 204 -10.15 -12.03 -32.04
C ASN A 204 -10.47 -13.49 -32.37
#